data_AF-A0A1W9WJ98-F1
#
_entry.id   AF-A0A1W9WJ98-F1
#
_cell.length_a   1.000
_cell.length_b   1.000
_cell.length_c   1.000
_cell.angle_alpha   90.00
_cell.angle_beta   90.00
_cell.angle_gamma   90.00
#
_symmetry.space_group_name_H-M   'P 1'
#
loop_
_entity.id
_entity.type
_entity.pdbx_description
1 polymer ?
#
loop_
_entity_poly.entity_id
_entity_poly.type
_entity_poly.pdbx_seq_one_letter_code
_entity_poly.pdbx_strand_id
1 'polypeptide(L)'
;MNQLVQLEKDYARFKEHGAELVAIAFQNQNGATRSAEKSKVSYPILADKDHEVASAYNVHNLLKDGVATPAVFIIDSSGEIAWSYIGKNLGDRPSTQVIFEYLPSLK
;
A
#
# COMPACT_ATOMS: atom_id res chain seq x y z
N MET A 1 10.87 -2.26 11.23
CA MET A 1 9.57 -2.98 11.20
C MET A 1 9.14 -3.13 9.75
N ASN A 2 8.63 -4.30 9.35
CA ASN A 2 8.21 -4.57 7.98
C ASN A 2 6.68 -4.39 7.88
N GLN A 3 6.21 -3.26 7.36
CA GLN A 3 4.77 -2.94 7.26
C GLN A 3 3.99 -4.04 6.54
N LEU A 4 4.60 -4.69 5.55
CA LEU A 4 3.96 -5.77 4.78
C LEU A 4 3.56 -6.96 5.67
N VAL A 5 4.44 -7.37 6.59
CA VAL A 5 4.17 -8.49 7.52
C VAL A 5 3.12 -8.10 8.55
N GLN A 6 3.01 -6.82 8.92
CA GLN A 6 1.95 -6.36 9.82
C GLN A 6 0.60 -6.39 9.12
N LEU A 7 0.52 -5.89 7.88
CA LEU A 7 -0.69 -5.94 7.07
C LEU A 7 -1.14 -7.38 6.77
N GLU A 8 -0.20 -8.30 6.57
CA GLU A 8 -0.52 -9.73 6.37
C GLU A 8 -1.26 -10.33 7.57
N LYS A 9 -0.87 -9.99 8.80
CA LYS A 9 -1.53 -10.49 10.01
C LYS A 9 -2.99 -10.05 10.11
N ASP A 10 -3.30 -8.89 9.56
CA ASP A 10 -4.64 -8.30 9.57
C ASP A 10 -5.39 -8.51 8.25
N TYR A 11 -4.81 -9.21 7.27
CA TYR A 11 -5.36 -9.32 5.92
C TYR A 11 -6.78 -9.93 5.90
N ALA A 12 -7.01 -11.00 6.68
CA ALA A 12 -8.34 -11.57 6.84
C ALA A 12 -9.36 -10.54 7.37
N ARG A 13 -8.93 -9.66 8.27
CA ARG A 13 -9.77 -8.62 8.86
C ARG A 13 -10.13 -7.53 7.85
N PHE A 14 -9.23 -7.19 6.93
CA PHE A 14 -9.56 -6.34 5.77
C PHE A 14 -10.68 -6.97 4.93
N LYS A 15 -10.56 -8.28 4.64
CA LYS A 15 -11.57 -9.03 3.88
C LYS A 15 -12.92 -9.16 4.61
N GLU A 16 -12.92 -9.28 5.93
CA GLU A 16 -14.14 -9.25 6.76
C GLU A 16 -14.85 -7.90 6.72
N HIS A 17 -14.09 -6.80 6.58
CA HIS A 17 -14.63 -5.47 6.28
C HIS A 17 -14.92 -5.27 4.78
N GLY A 18 -14.84 -6.36 3.99
CA GLY A 18 -14.91 -6.43 2.53
C GLY A 18 -14.11 -5.37 1.79
N ALA A 19 -12.97 -4.99 2.37
CA ALA A 19 -11.91 -4.28 1.70
C ALA A 19 -10.92 -5.29 1.12
N GLU A 20 -10.37 -4.99 -0.06
CA GLU A 20 -9.23 -5.71 -0.62
C GLU A 20 -7.95 -4.92 -0.35
N LEU A 21 -6.89 -5.61 0.04
CA LEU A 21 -5.59 -5.00 0.25
C LEU A 21 -4.71 -5.28 -0.97
N VAL A 22 -4.17 -4.22 -1.58
CA VAL A 22 -3.24 -4.34 -2.70
C VAL A 22 -2.00 -3.52 -2.38
N ALA A 23 -0.82 -4.14 -2.44
CA ALA A 23 0.43 -3.41 -2.32
C ALA A 23 0.97 -3.05 -3.72
N ILE A 24 1.35 -1.79 -3.90
CA ILE A 24 2.03 -1.32 -5.11
C ILE A 24 3.50 -1.13 -4.77
N ALA A 25 4.39 -1.71 -5.57
CA ALA A 25 5.82 -1.59 -5.38
C ALA A 25 6.52 -1.22 -6.68
N PHE A 26 7.49 -0.31 -6.61
CA PHE A 26 8.49 -0.20 -7.68
C PHE A 26 9.30 -1.49 -7.70
N GLN A 27 9.17 -2.26 -8.77
CA GLN A 27 9.92 -3.49 -8.93
C GLN A 27 10.60 -3.52 -10.30
N ASN A 28 11.91 -3.30 -10.34
CA ASN A 28 12.67 -3.71 -11.51
C ASN A 28 12.65 -5.26 -11.62
N GLN A 29 12.99 -5.82 -12.79
CA GLN A 29 12.93 -7.27 -13.08
C GLN A 29 13.63 -8.17 -12.03
N ASN A 30 14.57 -7.63 -11.23
CA ASN A 30 15.34 -8.39 -10.24
C ASN A 30 14.85 -8.23 -8.78
N GLY A 31 14.06 -7.20 -8.46
CA GLY A 31 13.58 -6.92 -7.10
C GLY A 31 12.21 -7.51 -6.78
N ALA A 32 11.41 -7.78 -7.82
CA ALA A 32 10.04 -8.28 -7.73
C ALA A 32 9.93 -9.63 -7.05
N THR A 33 10.64 -10.60 -7.62
CA THR A 33 10.73 -11.97 -7.17
C THR A 33 11.28 -12.01 -5.74
N ARG A 34 12.26 -11.16 -5.42
CA ARG A 34 12.96 -11.18 -4.13
C ARG A 34 12.14 -10.63 -2.96
N SER A 35 11.22 -9.71 -3.18
CA SER A 35 10.40 -9.12 -2.10
C SER A 35 9.12 -9.91 -1.84
N ALA A 36 8.48 -10.45 -2.89
CA ALA A 36 7.35 -11.36 -2.79
C ALA A 36 7.76 -12.71 -2.19
N GLU A 37 8.87 -13.31 -2.66
CA GLU A 37 9.38 -14.59 -2.12
C GLU A 37 9.84 -14.48 -0.66
N LYS A 38 10.38 -13.32 -0.24
CA LYS A 38 10.86 -13.14 1.15
C LYS A 38 9.77 -12.83 2.15
N SER A 39 8.65 -12.25 1.73
CA SER A 39 7.65 -11.73 2.68
C SER A 39 6.47 -12.68 2.92
N LYS A 40 6.27 -13.72 2.10
CA LYS A 40 5.16 -14.70 2.23
C LYS A 40 3.83 -14.04 2.57
N VAL A 41 3.48 -12.98 1.86
CA VAL A 41 2.19 -12.29 2.03
C VAL A 41 1.16 -12.88 1.07
N SER A 42 -0.08 -12.94 1.53
CA SER A 42 -1.22 -13.55 0.81
C SER A 42 -1.98 -12.53 -0.04
N TYR A 43 -1.85 -11.24 0.26
CA TYR A 43 -2.45 -10.18 -0.54
C TYR A 43 -1.62 -9.87 -1.80
N PRO A 44 -2.26 -9.42 -2.90
CA PRO A 44 -1.57 -9.14 -4.14
C PRO A 44 -0.56 -7.99 -4.02
N ILE A 45 0.59 -8.18 -4.67
CA ILE A 45 1.59 -7.14 -4.89
C ILE A 45 1.66 -6.86 -6.39
N LEU A 46 1.36 -5.63 -6.79
CA LEU A 46 1.47 -5.17 -8.17
C LEU A 46 2.77 -4.38 -8.38
N ALA A 47 3.38 -4.55 -9.55
CA ALA A 47 4.60 -3.86 -9.92
C ALA A 47 4.28 -2.56 -10.68
N ASP A 48 4.78 -1.43 -10.18
CA ASP A 48 4.73 -0.12 -10.83
C ASP A 48 6.11 0.22 -11.41
N LYS A 49 6.45 -0.43 -12.53
CA LYS A 49 7.81 -0.42 -13.10
C LYS A 49 8.21 0.94 -13.65
N ASP A 50 7.24 1.65 -14.24
CA ASP A 50 7.45 2.91 -14.93
C ASP A 50 6.97 4.11 -14.09
N HIS A 51 6.67 3.88 -12.81
CA HIS A 51 6.15 4.87 -11.86
C HIS A 51 4.82 5.52 -12.29
N GLU A 52 4.05 4.87 -13.16
CA GLU A 52 2.78 5.39 -13.66
C GLU A 52 1.75 5.51 -12.53
N VAL A 53 1.66 4.49 -11.66
CA VAL A 53 0.72 4.50 -10.53
C VAL A 53 1.17 5.53 -9.50
N ALA A 54 2.45 5.53 -9.12
CA ALA A 54 2.99 6.48 -8.17
C ALA A 54 2.83 7.93 -8.64
N SER A 55 2.97 8.18 -9.96
CA SER A 55 2.78 9.50 -10.55
C SER A 55 1.29 9.89 -10.60
N ALA A 56 0.40 8.96 -11.00
CA ALA A 56 -1.04 9.21 -11.03
C ALA A 56 -1.63 9.56 -9.65
N TYR A 57 -1.07 8.98 -8.59
CA TYR A 57 -1.44 9.28 -7.20
C TYR A 57 -0.62 10.43 -6.57
N ASN A 58 0.21 11.13 -7.36
CA ASN A 58 1.05 12.26 -6.93
C ASN A 58 1.99 11.94 -5.75
N VAL A 59 2.48 10.70 -5.65
CA VAL A 59 3.40 10.24 -4.59
C VAL A 59 4.80 9.91 -5.08
N HIS A 60 5.05 10.03 -6.38
CA HIS A 60 6.37 9.79 -6.95
C HIS A 60 7.38 10.87 -6.54
N ASN A 61 8.52 10.44 -6.00
CA ASN A 61 9.74 11.23 -5.77
C ASN A 61 9.57 12.46 -4.87
N LEU A 62 8.57 12.50 -3.99
CA LEU A 62 8.37 13.63 -3.05
C LEU A 62 9.53 13.75 -2.05
N LEU A 63 10.19 12.63 -1.73
CA LEU A 63 11.37 12.58 -0.85
C LEU A 63 12.70 12.76 -1.59
N LYS A 64 12.68 13.00 -2.91
CA LYS A 64 13.87 13.17 -3.78
C LYS A 64 14.79 11.94 -3.84
N ASP A 65 14.22 10.74 -3.73
CA ASP A 65 14.91 9.44 -3.74
C ASP A 65 14.62 8.59 -5.00
N GLY A 66 13.84 9.11 -5.94
CA GLY A 66 13.52 8.47 -7.22
C GLY A 66 12.50 7.33 -7.13
N VAL A 67 11.78 7.20 -6.02
CA VAL A 67 10.77 6.14 -5.82
C VAL A 67 9.45 6.71 -5.30
N ALA A 68 8.44 5.85 -5.17
CA ALA A 68 7.19 6.22 -4.51
C ALA A 68 7.43 6.53 -3.02
N THR A 69 6.93 7.67 -2.59
CA THR A 69 6.87 8.04 -1.16
C THR A 69 5.93 7.06 -0.45
N PRO A 70 6.27 6.56 0.76
CA PRO A 70 5.37 5.69 1.50
C PRO A 70 3.99 6.31 1.64
N ALA A 71 2.96 5.61 1.15
CA ALA A 71 1.61 6.12 1.15
C ALA A 71 0.59 4.98 1.30
N VAL A 72 -0.60 5.32 1.78
CA VAL A 72 -1.77 4.44 1.84
C VAL A 72 -2.96 5.22 1.30
N PHE A 73 -3.74 4.57 0.46
CA PHE A 73 -4.99 5.10 -0.07
C PHE A 73 -6.11 4.10 0.24
N ILE A 74 -7.26 4.63 0.67
CA ILE A 74 -8.50 3.89 0.78
C ILE A 74 -9.40 4.40 -0.34
N ILE A 75 -9.73 3.49 -1.25
CA ILE A 75 -10.59 3.74 -2.39
C ILE A 75 -11.94 3.10 -2.08
N ASP A 76 -13.02 3.87 -2.18
CA ASP A 76 -14.36 3.35 -1.94
C ASP A 76 -14.93 2.59 -3.16
N SER A 77 -16.14 2.06 -3.02
CA SER A 77 -16.80 1.29 -4.08
C SER A 77 -17.22 2.13 -5.30
N SER A 78 -17.21 3.47 -5.20
CA SER A 78 -17.43 4.37 -6.33
C SER A 78 -16.14 4.64 -7.13
N GLY A 79 -14.99 4.22 -6.60
CA GLY A 79 -13.68 4.44 -7.21
C GLY A 79 -13.00 5.74 -6.75
N GLU A 80 -13.58 6.43 -5.76
CA GLU A 80 -13.06 7.69 -5.23
C GLU A 80 -12.14 7.45 -4.03
N ILE A 81 -11.18 8.34 -3.82
CA ILE A 81 -10.27 8.29 -2.65
C ILE A 81 -11.05 8.77 -1.41
N ALA A 82 -11.53 7.84 -0.60
CA ALA A 82 -12.20 8.13 0.67
C ALA A 82 -11.23 8.61 1.76
N TRP A 83 -9.99 8.12 1.72
CA TRP A 83 -8.93 8.56 2.62
C TRP A 83 -7.55 8.31 2.03
N SER A 84 -6.58 9.14 2.41
CA SER A 84 -5.19 8.95 2.04
C SER A 84 -4.25 9.38 3.15
N TYR A 85 -3.09 8.74 3.19
CA TYR A 85 -1.97 9.12 4.01
C TYR A 85 -0.70 9.12 3.17
N ILE A 86 0.05 10.22 3.18
CA ILE A 86 1.34 10.35 2.50
C ILE A 86 2.39 10.63 3.57
N GLY A 87 3.37 9.73 3.66
CA GLY A 87 4.46 9.82 4.63
C GLY A 87 5.41 10.96 4.33
N LYS A 88 6.00 11.53 5.38
CA LYS A 88 6.96 12.63 5.32
C LYS A 88 8.42 12.15 5.24
N ASN A 89 8.66 10.86 5.45
CA ASN A 89 9.97 10.21 5.35
C ASN A 89 9.81 8.69 5.10
N LEU A 90 10.91 7.98 4.86
CA LEU A 90 10.90 6.54 4.52
C LEU A 90 10.25 5.63 5.57
N GLY A 91 10.29 6.03 6.84
CA GLY A 91 9.70 5.30 7.96
C GLY A 91 8.30 5.74 8.33
N ASP A 92 7.80 6.82 7.73
CA ASP A 92 6.52 7.43 8.08
C ASP A 92 5.37 6.71 7.37
N ARG A 93 4.73 5.82 8.12
CA ARG A 93 3.66 4.94 7.64
C ARG A 93 2.58 4.89 8.72
N PRO A 94 1.30 4.92 8.35
CA PRO A 94 0.23 4.79 9.33
C PRO A 94 0.25 3.37 9.90
N SER A 95 -0.17 3.22 11.15
CA SER A 95 -0.36 1.88 11.73
C SER A 95 -1.56 1.20 11.08
N THR A 96 -1.61 -0.12 11.11
CA THR A 96 -2.77 -0.88 10.62
C THR A 96 -4.06 -0.46 11.32
N GLN A 97 -3.99 -0.11 12.61
CA GLN A 97 -5.14 0.38 13.38
C GLN A 97 -5.70 1.69 12.81
N VAL A 98 -4.84 2.64 12.45
CA VAL A 98 -5.26 3.89 11.81
C VAL A 98 -5.95 3.61 10.48
N ILE A 99 -5.44 2.67 9.68
CA ILE A 99 -6.10 2.30 8.41
C ILE A 99 -7.51 1.79 8.67
N PHE A 100 -7.71 0.94 9.69
CA PHE A 100 -9.04 0.43 10.05
C PHE A 100 -10.01 1.53 10.53
N GLU A 101 -9.54 2.60 11.17
CA GLU A 101 -10.38 3.72 11.58
C GLU A 101 -11.03 4.46 10.40
N TYR A 102 -10.39 4.41 9.23
CA TYR A 102 -10.87 5.05 8.00
C TYR A 102 -11.44 4.07 6.97
N LEU A 103 -11.44 2.77 7.24
CA LEU A 103 -12.14 1.83 6.37
C LEU A 103 -13.65 2.02 6.54
N PRO A 104 -14.38 2.32 5.45
CA PRO A 104 -15.82 2.39 5.54
C PRO A 104 -16.34 1.03 6.00
N SER A 105 -17.13 1.01 7.07
CA SER A 105 -17.85 -0.21 7.45
C SER A 105 -18.79 -0.57 6.30
N LEU A 106 -18.60 -1.74 5.69
CA LEU A 106 -19.61 -2.27 4.80
C LEU A 106 -20.91 -2.41 5.57
N LYS A 107 -21.93 -1.70 5.12
CA LYS A 107 -23.31 -1.90 5.56
C LYS A 107 -23.93 -3.06 4.79
#